data_AF-A0A7V5MHR5-F1
#
_entry.id   AF-A0A7V5MHR5-F1
#
_cell.length_a   1.000
_cell.length_b   1.000
_cell.length_c   1.000
_cell.angle_alpha   90.00
_cell.angle_beta   90.00
_cell.angle_gamma   90.00
#
_symmetry.space_group_name_H-M   'P 1'
#
loop_
_entity.id
_entity.type
_entity.pdbx_description
1 polymer ?
#
loop_
_entity_poly.entity_id
_entity_poly.type
_entity_poly.pdbx_seq_one_letter_code
_entity_poly.pdbx_strand_id
1 'polypeptide(L)'
;MNVVNANPKTYGLYYYHLPLLRIHPAADLTTKAMHLFQKKGDIKNMMALYDLFLEPTETNPKEIIKAIKEKTGVTFTLAQLQSEEVKEAMRVDMAMKQRLQVTGTPTIFIDGMWDKMRTEYKKYAK
;
A
#
# COMPACT_ATOMS: atom_id res chain seq x y z
N MET A 1 1.29 -9.77 9.61
CA MET A 1 2.53 -8.99 9.79
C MET A 1 3.48 -9.53 10.84
N ASN A 2 2.97 -10.12 11.93
CA ASN A 2 3.81 -10.55 13.06
C ASN A 2 4.94 -11.51 12.67
N VAL A 3 4.72 -12.43 11.73
CA VAL A 3 5.74 -13.39 11.30
C VAL A 3 6.93 -12.71 10.63
N VAL A 4 6.69 -11.83 9.66
CA VAL A 4 7.76 -11.16 8.92
C VAL A 4 8.54 -10.20 9.81
N ASN A 5 7.82 -9.40 10.62
CA ASN A 5 8.45 -8.47 11.56
C ASN A 5 9.27 -9.18 12.65
N ALA A 6 8.88 -10.40 13.06
CA ALA A 6 9.64 -11.22 13.99
C ALA A 6 10.88 -11.89 13.35
N ASN A 7 10.98 -11.90 12.01
CA ASN A 7 12.04 -12.57 11.26
C ASN A 7 12.73 -11.62 10.26
N PRO A 8 13.24 -10.44 10.69
CA PRO A 8 13.73 -9.41 9.78
C PRO A 8 15.04 -9.77 9.04
N LYS A 9 15.79 -10.77 9.55
CA LYS A 9 16.98 -11.30 8.88
C LYS A 9 16.66 -12.31 7.78
N THR A 10 15.42 -12.78 7.73
CA THR A 10 14.97 -13.79 6.75
C THR A 10 14.17 -13.16 5.62
N TYR A 11 13.36 -12.16 5.91
CA TYR A 11 12.42 -11.60 4.94
C TYR A 11 12.79 -10.17 4.51
N GLY A 12 12.81 -9.96 3.20
CA GLY A 12 12.59 -8.64 2.60
C GLY A 12 11.11 -8.50 2.21
N LEU A 13 10.43 -7.50 2.75
CA LEU A 13 9.00 -7.28 2.48
C LEU A 13 8.81 -6.08 1.56
N TYR A 14 8.11 -6.31 0.45
CA TYR A 14 7.82 -5.31 -0.56
C TYR A 14 6.30 -5.20 -0.74
N TYR A 15 5.80 -3.96 -0.81
CA TYR A 15 4.39 -3.66 -1.03
C TYR A 15 4.18 -3.11 -2.44
N TYR A 16 3.13 -3.61 -3.08
CA TYR A 16 2.51 -3.00 -4.24
C TYR A 16 1.07 -2.66 -3.86
N HIS A 17 0.66 -1.43 -4.10
CA HIS A 17 -0.65 -0.90 -3.77
C HIS A 17 -1.50 -0.78 -5.04
N LEU A 18 -2.57 -1.56 -5.10
CA LEU A 18 -3.41 -1.70 -6.29
C LEU A 18 -4.83 -1.20 -6.02
N PRO A 19 -5.05 0.12 -5.93
CA PRO A 19 -6.36 0.67 -5.57
C PRO A 19 -7.40 0.41 -6.67
N LEU A 20 -8.62 0.07 -6.26
CA LEU A 20 -9.75 -0.21 -7.15
C LEU A 20 -10.56 1.06 -7.42
N LEU A 21 -9.97 2.02 -8.14
CA LEU A 21 -10.48 3.39 -8.28
C LEU A 21 -11.89 3.51 -8.86
N ARG A 22 -12.38 2.49 -9.59
CA ARG A 22 -13.75 2.49 -10.15
C ARG A 22 -14.83 2.40 -9.07
N ILE A 23 -14.55 1.74 -7.96
CA ILE A 23 -15.50 1.51 -6.86
C ILE A 23 -15.03 2.13 -5.54
N HIS A 24 -13.75 2.49 -5.44
CA HIS A 24 -13.13 3.14 -4.29
C HIS A 24 -12.26 4.34 -4.74
N PRO A 25 -12.84 5.43 -5.27
CA PRO A 25 -12.06 6.60 -5.68
C PRO A 25 -11.22 7.22 -4.54
N ALA A 26 -11.70 7.14 -3.30
CA ALA A 26 -10.96 7.61 -2.13
C ALA A 26 -9.58 6.93 -1.97
N ALA A 27 -9.44 5.71 -2.50
CA ALA A 27 -8.19 4.95 -2.44
C ALA A 27 -7.06 5.57 -3.27
N ASP A 28 -7.35 6.49 -4.21
CA ASP A 28 -6.31 7.18 -4.99
C ASP A 28 -5.37 7.97 -4.07
N LEU A 29 -5.90 8.95 -3.35
CA LEU A 29 -5.10 9.80 -2.46
C LEU A 29 -4.55 9.02 -1.26
N THR A 30 -5.31 8.04 -0.75
CA THR A 30 -4.82 7.17 0.32
C THR A 30 -3.60 6.37 -0.13
N THR A 31 -3.62 5.78 -1.32
CA THR A 31 -2.49 5.01 -1.85
C THR A 31 -1.27 5.90 -2.14
N LYS A 32 -1.51 7.11 -2.65
CA LYS A 32 -0.46 8.13 -2.83
C LYS A 32 0.23 8.47 -1.50
N ALA A 33 -0.53 8.58 -0.40
CA ALA A 33 0.04 8.77 0.92
C ALA A 33 0.83 7.53 1.41
N MET A 34 0.37 6.32 1.10
CA MET A 34 1.10 5.08 1.41
C MET A 34 2.49 5.06 0.76
N HIS A 35 2.61 5.45 -0.52
CA HIS A 35 3.91 5.57 -1.17
C HIS A 35 4.83 6.59 -0.49
N LEU A 36 4.28 7.75 -0.06
CA LEU A 36 5.07 8.74 0.67
C LEU A 36 5.57 8.23 2.02
N PHE A 37 4.77 7.43 2.74
CA PHE A 37 5.21 6.77 3.97
C PHE A 37 6.25 5.68 3.70
N GLN A 38 6.01 4.82 2.71
CA GLN A 38 6.94 3.76 2.32
C GLN A 38 8.31 4.32 1.93
N LYS A 39 8.33 5.42 1.15
CA LYS A 39 9.58 6.12 0.79
C LYS A 39 10.37 6.59 2.02
N LYS A 40 9.68 7.01 3.08
CA LYS A 40 10.30 7.44 4.34
C LYS A 40 10.68 6.27 5.27
N GLY A 41 10.38 5.03 4.89
CA GLY A 41 10.53 3.86 5.75
C GLY A 41 9.50 3.79 6.89
N ASP A 42 8.46 4.62 6.86
CA ASP A 42 7.41 4.66 7.87
C ASP A 42 6.33 3.60 7.59
N ILE A 43 6.73 2.34 7.75
CA ILE A 43 5.88 1.19 7.48
C ILE A 43 4.67 1.16 8.41
N LYS A 44 4.80 1.68 9.63
CA LYS A 44 3.71 1.71 10.61
C LYS A 44 2.55 2.58 10.11
N ASN A 45 2.81 3.82 9.71
CA ASN A 45 1.75 4.70 9.23
C ASN A 45 1.23 4.29 7.86
N MET A 46 2.11 3.79 6.98
CA MET A 46 1.68 3.20 5.71
C MET A 46 0.64 2.08 5.93
N MET A 47 0.90 1.18 6.87
CA MET A 47 -0.02 0.07 7.17
C MET A 47 -1.31 0.52 7.84
N ALA A 48 -1.25 1.54 8.70
CA ALA A 48 -2.45 2.09 9.32
C ALA A 48 -3.47 2.58 8.29
N LEU A 49 -3.04 2.98 7.09
CA LEU A 49 -3.94 3.41 6.03
C LEU A 49 -4.78 2.29 5.39
N TYR A 50 -4.40 1.02 5.55
CA TYR A 50 -5.29 -0.09 5.16
C TYR A 50 -6.54 -0.17 6.04
N ASP A 51 -6.46 0.33 7.28
CA ASP A 51 -7.57 0.39 8.24
C ASP A 51 -8.15 1.82 8.34
N LEU A 52 -7.94 2.65 7.31
CA LEU A 52 -8.49 4.00 7.27
C LEU A 52 -10.02 3.91 7.09
N PHE A 53 -10.76 4.41 8.08
CA PHE A 53 -12.21 4.52 7.98
C PHE A 53 -12.56 5.77 7.17
N LEU A 54 -13.06 5.54 5.96
CA LEU A 54 -13.42 6.59 5.01
C LEU A 54 -14.45 6.03 4.03
N GLU A 55 -15.41 6.86 3.62
CA GLU A 55 -16.38 6.47 2.61
C GLU A 55 -15.67 6.10 1.29
N PRO A 56 -15.86 4.88 0.77
CA PRO A 56 -15.30 4.41 -0.49
C PRO A 56 -15.37 5.40 -1.65
N THR A 57 -16.52 6.05 -1.77
CA THR A 57 -16.91 6.93 -2.87
C THR A 57 -16.50 8.38 -2.65
N GLU A 58 -15.84 8.70 -1.52
CA GLU A 58 -15.35 10.04 -1.26
C GLU A 58 -14.34 10.47 -2.34
N THR A 59 -14.49 11.70 -2.82
CA THR A 59 -13.66 12.30 -3.87
C THR A 59 -13.06 13.63 -3.46
N ASN A 60 -13.55 14.24 -2.38
CA ASN A 60 -13.06 15.51 -1.87
C ASN A 60 -11.66 15.34 -1.26
N PRO A 61 -10.62 15.94 -1.87
CA PRO A 61 -9.26 15.78 -1.37
C PRO A 61 -9.05 16.26 0.07
N LYS A 62 -9.81 17.26 0.51
CA LYS A 62 -9.67 17.81 1.86
C LYS A 62 -10.13 16.82 2.93
N GLU A 63 -11.26 16.15 2.70
CA GLU A 63 -11.78 15.14 3.63
C GLU A 63 -10.86 13.92 3.67
N ILE A 64 -10.37 13.48 2.51
CA ILE A 64 -9.43 12.34 2.43
C ILE A 64 -8.12 12.66 3.16
N ILE A 65 -7.54 13.84 2.94
CA ILE A 65 -6.31 14.28 3.62
C ILE A 65 -6.54 14.42 5.13
N LYS A 66 -7.70 14.92 5.55
CA LYS A 66 -8.08 15.03 6.95
C LYS A 66 -8.16 13.66 7.60
N ALA A 67 -8.83 12.68 6.97
CA ALA A 67 -8.92 11.32 7.48
C ALA A 67 -7.53 10.66 7.60
N ILE A 68 -6.66 10.85 6.60
CA ILE A 68 -5.26 10.37 6.65
C ILE A 68 -4.53 10.98 7.85
N LYS A 69 -4.68 12.28 8.09
CA LYS A 69 -4.08 12.98 9.23
C LYS A 69 -4.62 12.45 10.56
N GLU A 70 -5.92 12.23 10.69
CA GLU A 70 -6.52 11.69 11.90
C GLU A 70 -6.02 10.29 12.22
N LYS A 71 -5.81 9.45 11.19
CA LYS A 71 -5.31 8.08 11.35
C LYS A 71 -3.83 7.99 11.67
N THR A 72 -3.01 8.88 11.09
CA THR A 72 -1.54 8.75 11.10
C THR A 72 -0.80 9.84 11.87
N GLY A 73 -1.48 10.94 12.21
CA GLY A 73 -0.90 12.15 12.77
C GLY A 73 -0.11 13.01 11.77
N VAL A 74 0.04 12.56 10.52
CA VAL A 74 0.84 13.25 9.49
C VAL A 74 -0.07 13.94 8.49
N THR A 75 0.23 15.19 8.18
CA THR A 75 -0.50 15.97 7.17
C THR A 75 0.30 15.98 5.87
N PHE A 76 -0.39 15.75 4.75
CA PHE A 76 0.16 15.92 3.41
C PHE A 76 -0.54 17.08 2.71
N THR A 77 0.19 17.79 1.85
CA THR A 77 -0.42 18.71 0.90
C THR A 77 -0.88 17.96 -0.34
N LEU A 78 -1.88 18.51 -1.03
CA LEU A 78 -2.32 17.94 -2.30
C LEU A 78 -1.18 17.88 -3.33
N ALA A 79 -0.31 18.89 -3.34
CA ALA A 79 0.87 18.93 -4.21
C ALA A 79 1.85 17.77 -3.93
N GLN A 80 2.05 17.39 -2.67
CA GLN A 80 2.89 16.23 -2.32
C GLN A 80 2.29 14.93 -2.85
N LEU A 81 0.98 14.74 -2.65
CA LEU A 81 0.26 13.54 -3.10
C LEU A 81 0.15 13.47 -4.63
N GLN A 82 0.23 14.60 -5.32
CA GLN A 82 0.18 14.69 -6.79
C GLN A 82 1.55 14.92 -7.43
N SER A 83 2.64 14.78 -6.68
CA SER A 83 3.99 14.91 -7.22
C SER A 83 4.27 13.83 -8.28
N GLU A 84 5.12 14.15 -9.26
CA GLU A 84 5.48 13.22 -10.33
C GLU A 84 6.11 11.93 -9.81
N GLU A 85 6.88 12.02 -8.73
CA GLU A 85 7.46 10.85 -8.07
C GLU A 85 6.38 9.86 -7.58
N VAL A 86 5.33 10.36 -6.94
CA VAL A 86 4.25 9.51 -6.44
C VAL A 86 3.44 8.94 -7.61
N LYS A 87 3.21 9.73 -8.67
CA LYS A 87 2.55 9.23 -9.89
C LYS A 87 3.37 8.11 -10.54
N GLU A 88 4.69 8.24 -10.54
CA GLU A 88 5.58 7.20 -11.07
C GLU A 88 5.55 5.94 -10.21
N ALA A 89 5.57 6.06 -8.88
CA ALA A 89 5.41 4.91 -7.99
C ALA A 89 4.09 4.15 -8.25
N MET A 90 2.98 4.88 -8.40
CA MET A 90 1.69 4.30 -8.78
C MET A 90 1.74 3.58 -10.14
N ARG A 91 2.47 4.15 -11.12
CA ARG A 91 2.64 3.55 -12.45
C ARG A 91 3.47 2.27 -12.37
N VAL A 92 4.52 2.24 -11.55
CA VAL A 92 5.34 1.06 -11.31
C VAL A 92 4.51 -0.07 -10.71
N ASP A 93 3.66 0.22 -9.71
CA ASP A 93 2.77 -0.78 -9.11
C ASP A 93 1.81 -1.38 -10.14
N MET A 94 1.23 -0.54 -11.00
CA MET A 94 0.35 -0.99 -12.08
C MET A 94 1.08 -1.80 -13.15
N ALA A 95 2.32 -1.44 -13.49
CA ALA A 95 3.16 -2.21 -14.39
C ALA A 95 3.51 -3.58 -13.79
N MET A 96 3.80 -3.64 -12.49
CA MET A 96 4.07 -4.89 -11.79
C MET A 96 2.83 -5.77 -11.70
N LYS A 97 1.63 -5.21 -11.48
CA LYS A 97 0.36 -5.94 -11.57
C LYS A 97 0.22 -6.64 -12.93
N GLN A 98 0.49 -5.93 -14.03
CA GLN A 98 0.39 -6.48 -15.38
C GLN A 98 1.45 -7.55 -15.63
N ARG A 99 2.71 -7.26 -15.30
CA ARG A 99 3.84 -8.17 -15.48
C ARG A 99 3.66 -9.49 -14.71
N LEU A 100 3.18 -9.41 -13.47
CA LEU A 100 2.95 -10.56 -12.59
C LEU A 100 1.57 -11.18 -12.78
N GLN A 101 0.75 -10.67 -13.72
CA GLN A 101 -0.60 -11.14 -14.01
C GLN A 101 -1.49 -11.20 -12.75
N VAL A 102 -1.37 -10.22 -11.86
CA VAL A 102 -2.16 -10.16 -10.62
C VAL A 102 -3.60 -9.77 -10.94
N THR A 103 -4.49 -10.74 -10.81
CA THR A 103 -5.94 -10.58 -11.07
C THR A 103 -6.76 -10.30 -9.81
N GLY A 104 -6.23 -10.61 -8.63
CA GLY A 104 -6.90 -10.41 -7.35
C GLY A 104 -5.95 -10.04 -6.23
N THR A 105 -6.50 -9.44 -5.18
CA THR A 105 -5.77 -9.04 -3.97
C THR A 105 -6.39 -9.71 -2.73
N PRO A 106 -5.60 -10.06 -1.70
CA PRO A 106 -4.14 -10.04 -1.66
C PRO A 106 -3.52 -11.16 -2.52
N THR A 107 -2.37 -10.89 -3.13
CA THR A 107 -1.52 -11.88 -3.82
C THR A 107 -0.11 -11.77 -3.24
N ILE A 108 0.48 -12.92 -2.89
CA ILE A 108 1.80 -12.99 -2.25
C ILE A 108 2.75 -13.73 -3.18
N PHE A 109 3.97 -13.23 -3.29
CA PHE A 109 5.07 -13.93 -3.94
C PHE A 109 6.18 -14.14 -2.92
N ILE A 110 6.79 -15.34 -2.93
CA ILE A 110 7.98 -15.67 -2.15
C ILE A 110 9.09 -16.00 -3.15
N ASP A 111 10.18 -15.25 -3.11
CA ASP A 111 11.31 -15.37 -4.04
C ASP A 111 10.89 -15.40 -5.52
N GLY A 112 9.90 -14.57 -5.86
CA GLY A 112 9.34 -14.44 -7.21
C GLY A 112 8.31 -15.52 -7.59
N MET A 113 8.07 -16.52 -6.74
CA MET A 113 7.07 -17.57 -6.97
C MET A 113 5.74 -17.22 -6.31
N TRP A 114 4.63 -17.44 -7.01
CA TRP A 114 3.30 -17.14 -6.51
C TRP A 114 2.87 -18.11 -5.40
N ASP A 115 2.71 -17.59 -4.18
CA ASP A 115 2.11 -18.30 -3.04
C ASP A 115 0.58 -18.23 -3.12
N LYS A 116 -0.01 -19.22 -3.79
CA LYS A 116 -1.47 -19.33 -3.96
C LYS A 116 -2.22 -19.47 -2.64
N MET A 117 -1.62 -20.13 -1.65
CA MET A 117 -2.27 -20.43 -0.37
C MET A 117 -2.10 -19.30 0.65
N ARG A 118 -1.19 -18.35 0.38
CA ARG A 118 -0.83 -17.25 1.29
C ARG A 118 -0.34 -17.77 2.64
N THR A 119 0.43 -18.84 2.62
CA THR A 119 0.96 -19.50 3.83
C THR A 119 2.41 -19.93 3.70
N GLU A 120 3.04 -19.83 2.52
CA GLU A 120 4.41 -20.29 2.33
C GLU A 120 5.43 -19.50 3.14
N TYR A 121 5.17 -18.22 3.39
CA TYR A 121 5.97 -17.41 4.32
C TYR A 121 5.99 -17.98 5.75
N LYS A 122 5.14 -18.93 6.13
CA LYS A 122 5.23 -19.56 7.47
C LYS A 122 6.36 -20.58 7.55
N LYS A 123 6.77 -21.16 6.41
CA LYS A 123 7.79 -22.22 6.35
C LYS A 123 9.18 -21.72 6.71
N TYR A 124 9.48 -20.44 6.48
CA TYR A 124 10.78 -19.84 6.75
C TYR A 124 10.81 -19.05 8.06
N ALA A 125 9.70 -19.02 8.79
CA ALA A 125 9.62 -18.43 10.12
C ALA A 125 10.33 -19.34 11.13
N LYS A 126 11.11 -18.75 12.03
CA LYS A 126 11.66 -19.45 13.20
C LYS A 126 10.69 -19.41 14.37
#